data_AF-A0A1Q7FIC5-F1
#
_entry.id   AF-A0A1Q7FIC5-F1
#
_cell.length_a   1.000
_cell.length_b   1.000
_cell.length_c   1.000
_cell.angle_alpha   90.00
_cell.angle_beta   90.00
_cell.angle_gamma   90.00
#
_symmetry.space_group_name_H-M   'P 1'
#
loop_
_entity.id
_entity.type
_entity.pdbx_description
1 polymer ?
#
loop_
_entity_poly.entity_id
_entity_poly.type
_entity_poly.pdbx_seq_one_letter_code
_entity_poly.pdbx_strand_id
1 'polypeptide(L)'
;MYAAGVATRPFTPLRSGRALRNLYRWALVLVAALAVMLALSRAAQGGEAAATVVVQPGDTLWAIAAERYPGDDTRARVDQIERLNGLQSPVIEAGETLRLPA
;
A
#
# COMPACT_ATOMS: atom_id res chain seq x y z
N MET A 1 20.04 47.45 -62.75
CA MET A 1 19.43 46.14 -62.44
C MET A 1 20.31 45.46 -61.40
N TYR A 2 19.93 45.48 -60.13
CA TYR A 2 20.59 44.74 -59.04
C TYR A 2 19.64 43.61 -58.62
N ALA A 3 20.10 42.37 -58.72
CA ALA A 3 19.42 41.22 -58.11
C ALA A 3 20.37 40.66 -57.03
N ALA A 4 20.18 41.12 -55.79
CA ALA A 4 20.85 40.54 -54.64
C ALA A 4 20.13 39.23 -54.28
N GLY A 5 20.82 38.10 -54.47
CA GLY A 5 20.31 36.77 -54.16
C GLY A 5 19.97 36.63 -52.69
N VAL A 6 18.74 36.25 -52.39
CA VAL A 6 18.28 35.90 -51.05
C VAL A 6 18.90 34.56 -50.68
N ALA A 7 19.86 34.57 -49.76
CA ALA A 7 20.43 33.37 -49.17
C ALA A 7 19.43 32.74 -48.17
N THR A 8 18.63 31.78 -48.62
CA THR A 8 17.82 30.94 -47.73
C THR A 8 18.74 29.96 -47.00
N ARG A 9 19.01 30.20 -45.72
CA ARG A 9 19.74 29.25 -44.87
C ARG A 9 18.85 28.00 -44.67
N PRO A 10 19.36 26.78 -44.92
CA PRO A 10 18.55 25.59 -44.75
C PRO A 10 18.22 25.37 -43.27
N PHE A 11 16.94 25.15 -42.99
CA PHE A 11 16.47 24.60 -41.72
C PHE A 11 17.13 23.23 -41.50
N THR A 12 17.87 23.08 -40.40
CA THR A 12 18.42 21.80 -39.97
C THR A 12 17.31 20.99 -39.29
N PRO A 13 16.76 19.92 -39.88
CA PRO A 13 15.82 19.08 -39.16
C PRO A 13 16.56 18.30 -38.08
N LEU A 14 16.08 18.41 -36.84
CA LEU A 14 16.59 17.67 -35.69
C LEU A 14 16.52 16.16 -35.94
N ARG A 15 17.68 15.55 -36.15
CA ARG A 15 17.86 14.10 -36.31
C ARG A 15 17.76 13.42 -34.93
N SER A 16 16.57 13.35 -34.35
CA SER A 16 16.36 12.79 -33.00
C SER A 16 15.45 11.56 -32.95
N GLY A 17 15.25 10.84 -34.05
CA GLY A 17 14.48 9.58 -34.05
C GLY A 17 15.05 8.47 -33.14
N ARG A 18 16.36 8.52 -32.81
CA ARG A 18 17.00 7.58 -31.87
C ARG A 18 16.90 8.06 -30.41
N ALA A 19 16.95 9.37 -30.19
CA ALA A 19 16.86 9.96 -28.85
C ALA A 19 15.46 9.76 -28.25
N LEU A 20 14.41 9.91 -29.08
CA LEU A 20 13.02 9.72 -28.65
C LEU A 20 12.75 8.27 -28.21
N ARG A 21 13.27 7.29 -28.96
CA ARG A 21 13.17 5.88 -28.61
C ARG A 21 13.95 5.54 -27.33
N ASN A 22 15.12 6.12 -27.14
CA ASN A 22 15.90 5.92 -25.93
C ASN A 22 15.20 6.55 -24.72
N LEU A 23 14.62 7.75 -24.87
CA LEU A 23 13.81 8.40 -23.83
C LEU A 23 12.63 7.54 -23.42
N TYR A 24 11.90 6.98 -24.39
CA TYR A 24 10.76 6.10 -24.12
C TYR A 24 11.18 4.82 -23.38
N ARG A 25 12.32 4.22 -23.76
CA ARG A 25 12.88 3.06 -23.04
C ARG A 25 13.25 3.41 -21.61
N TRP A 26 13.91 4.55 -21.38
CA TRP A 26 14.23 5.02 -20.03
C TRP A 26 12.98 5.34 -19.22
N ALA A 27 11.95 5.94 -19.83
CA ALA A 27 10.66 6.19 -19.18
C ALA A 27 9.96 4.88 -18.77
N LEU A 28 9.95 3.87 -19.64
CA LEU A 28 9.40 2.54 -19.30
C LEU A 28 10.16 1.87 -18.16
N VAL A 29 11.49 1.94 -18.17
CA VAL A 29 12.32 1.40 -17.08
C VAL A 29 12.04 2.11 -15.76
N LEU A 30 11.91 3.45 -15.78
CA LEU A 30 11.57 4.23 -14.59
C LEU A 30 10.18 3.88 -14.04
N VAL A 31 9.18 3.74 -14.90
CA VAL A 31 7.82 3.35 -14.49
C VAL A 31 7.81 1.93 -13.93
N ALA A 32 8.50 0.98 -14.58
CA ALA A 32 8.63 -0.38 -14.08
C ALA A 32 9.36 -0.42 -12.73
N ALA A 33 10.45 0.33 -12.57
CA ALA A 33 11.18 0.44 -11.31
C ALA A 33 10.31 1.03 -10.20
N LEU A 34 9.52 2.07 -10.50
CA LEU A 34 8.57 2.66 -9.55
C LEU A 34 7.48 1.66 -9.15
N ALA A 35 6.92 0.92 -10.11
CA ALA A 35 5.90 -0.10 -9.85
C ALA A 35 6.45 -1.23 -8.98
N VAL A 36 7.67 -1.71 -9.27
CA VAL A 36 8.37 -2.71 -8.46
C VAL A 36 8.63 -2.17 -7.06
N MET A 37 9.09 -0.92 -6.92
CA MET A 37 9.33 -0.30 -5.63
C MET A 37 8.05 -0.15 -4.80
N LEU A 38 6.93 0.21 -5.41
CA LEU A 38 5.61 0.23 -4.76
C LEU A 38 5.17 -1.17 -4.33
N ALA A 39 5.34 -2.17 -5.19
CA ALA A 39 4.97 -3.55 -4.89
C ALA A 39 5.81 -4.11 -3.73
N LEU A 40 7.12 -3.86 -3.73
CA LEU A 40 8.02 -4.25 -2.64
C LEU A 40 7.67 -3.52 -1.33
N SER A 41 7.28 -2.24 -1.39
CA SER A 41 6.84 -1.51 -0.20
C SER A 41 5.57 -2.10 0.42
N ARG A 42 4.59 -2.52 -0.40
CA ARG A 42 3.39 -3.24 0.06
C ARG A 42 3.72 -4.58 0.70
N ALA A 43 4.66 -5.33 0.13
CA ALA A 43 5.11 -6.60 0.69
C ALA A 43 5.91 -6.43 1.98
N ALA A 44 6.70 -5.35 2.09
CA ALA A 44 7.48 -5.03 3.28
C ALA A 44 6.61 -4.54 4.45
N GLN A 45 5.46 -3.91 4.17
CA GLN A 45 4.40 -3.65 5.16
C GLN A 45 3.64 -4.94 5.54
N GLY A 46 4.29 -6.10 5.44
CA GLY A 46 3.74 -7.42 5.68
C GLY A 46 2.74 -7.37 6.83
N GLY A 47 1.47 -7.60 6.51
CA GLY A 47 0.39 -7.48 7.47
C GLY A 47 0.76 -8.28 8.71
N GLU A 48 0.85 -7.59 9.84
CA GLU A 48 1.17 -8.22 11.11
C GLU A 48 0.25 -9.43 11.26
N ALA A 49 0.86 -10.61 11.41
CA ALA A 49 0.09 -11.85 11.46
C ALA A 49 -0.87 -11.75 12.64
N ALA A 50 -2.15 -11.54 12.32
CA ALA A 50 -3.19 -11.35 13.33
C ALA A 50 -3.18 -12.58 14.25
N ALA A 51 -2.80 -12.37 15.52
CA ALA A 51 -2.79 -13.43 16.50
C ALA A 51 -4.22 -13.96 16.64
N THR A 52 -4.42 -15.27 16.68
CA THR A 52 -5.76 -15.85 16.76
C THR A 52 -5.94 -16.48 18.14
N VAL A 53 -7.08 -16.20 18.78
CA VAL A 53 -7.44 -16.73 20.10
C VAL A 53 -8.80 -17.41 20.02
N VAL A 54 -8.92 -18.57 20.64
CA VAL A 54 -10.20 -19.27 20.82
C VAL A 54 -10.81 -18.82 22.13
N VAL A 55 -12.02 -18.26 22.06
CA VAL A 55 -12.77 -17.76 23.21
C VAL A 55 -13.10 -18.91 24.15
N GLN A 56 -12.74 -18.78 25.42
CA GLN A 56 -13.09 -19.75 26.45
C GLN A 56 -14.41 -19.39 27.14
N PRO A 57 -15.10 -20.37 27.76
CA PRO A 57 -16.27 -20.09 28.57
C PRO A 57 -15.96 -19.10 29.70
N GLY A 58 -16.68 -17.97 29.74
CA GLY A 58 -16.49 -16.91 30.73
C GLY A 58 -15.58 -15.77 30.28
N ASP A 59 -14.93 -15.90 29.11
CA ASP A 59 -14.19 -14.80 28.52
C ASP A 59 -15.14 -13.70 28.04
N THR A 60 -14.63 -12.47 28.08
CA THR A 60 -15.29 -11.32 27.47
C THR A 60 -14.32 -10.65 26.52
N LEU A 61 -14.85 -10.02 25.47
CA LEU A 61 -14.02 -9.31 24.51
C LEU A 61 -13.15 -8.23 25.18
N TRP A 62 -13.70 -7.60 26.22
CA TRP A 62 -12.99 -6.65 27.07
C TRP A 62 -11.84 -7.28 27.86
N ALA A 63 -12.06 -8.44 28.49
CA ALA A 63 -11.01 -9.14 29.24
C ALA A 63 -9.87 -9.58 28.32
N ILE A 64 -10.21 -10.16 27.15
CA ILE A 64 -9.22 -10.57 26.14
C ILE A 64 -8.40 -9.36 25.66
N ALA A 65 -9.05 -8.23 25.38
CA ALA A 65 -8.36 -7.01 24.96
C ALA A 65 -7.48 -6.44 26.08
N ALA A 66 -7.95 -6.40 27.32
CA ALA A 66 -7.21 -5.87 28.46
C ALA A 66 -5.98 -6.74 28.79
N GLU A 67 -6.11 -8.05 28.69
CA GLU A 67 -5.02 -9.00 28.92
C GLU A 67 -3.98 -8.94 27.80
N ARG A 68 -4.42 -8.82 26.54
CA ARG A 68 -3.51 -8.87 25.39
C ARG A 68 -2.76 -7.56 25.15
N TYR A 69 -3.37 -6.41 25.44
CA TYR A 69 -2.82 -5.07 25.21
C TYR A 69 -2.72 -4.27 26.52
N PRO A 70 -1.84 -4.68 27.46
CA PRO A 70 -1.65 -3.94 28.69
C PRO A 70 -1.07 -2.54 28.40
N GLY A 71 -1.76 -1.49 28.83
CA GLY A 71 -1.32 -0.09 28.69
C GLY A 71 -1.92 0.66 27.51
N ASP A 72 -2.64 -0.01 26.61
CA ASP A 72 -3.45 0.62 25.57
C ASP A 72 -4.87 0.90 26.06
N ASP A 73 -5.59 1.77 25.33
CA ASP A 73 -7.03 1.93 25.54
C ASP A 73 -7.78 0.65 25.14
N THR A 74 -8.26 -0.09 26.14
CA THR A 74 -9.02 -1.33 25.96
C THR A 74 -10.20 -1.13 25.04
N ARG A 75 -10.89 0.03 25.10
CA ARG A 75 -12.05 0.30 24.26
C ARG A 75 -11.66 0.39 22.78
N ALA A 76 -10.59 1.13 22.48
CA ALA A 76 -10.09 1.24 21.12
C ALA A 76 -9.66 -0.12 20.54
N ARG A 77 -9.07 -0.99 21.37
CA ARG A 77 -8.68 -2.35 20.99
C ARG A 77 -9.89 -3.27 20.79
N VAL A 78 -10.90 -3.19 21.65
CA VAL A 78 -12.19 -3.90 21.44
C VAL A 78 -12.80 -3.51 20.11
N ASP A 79 -12.94 -2.20 19.82
CA ASP A 79 -13.50 -1.75 18.54
C ASP A 79 -12.66 -2.23 17.34
N GLN A 80 -11.34 -2.34 17.50
CA GLN A 80 -10.45 -2.86 16.47
C GLN A 80 -10.65 -4.37 16.25
N ILE A 81 -10.79 -5.16 17.31
CA ILE A 81 -11.07 -6.59 17.24
C ILE A 81 -12.43 -6.83 16.60
N GLU A 82 -13.45 -6.05 16.96
CA GLU A 82 -14.78 -6.11 16.35
C GLU A 82 -14.72 -5.89 14.84
N ARG A 83 -14.08 -4.80 14.40
CA ARG A 83 -13.91 -4.49 12.97
C ARG A 83 -13.13 -5.57 12.24
N LEU A 84 -12.11 -6.13 12.87
CA LEU A 84 -11.23 -7.13 12.25
C LEU A 84 -11.94 -8.49 12.09
N ASN A 85 -12.85 -8.83 13.00
CA ASN A 85 -13.64 -10.07 12.95
C ASN A 85 -15.04 -9.91 12.34
N GLY A 86 -15.45 -8.68 12.01
CA GLY A 86 -16.80 -8.41 11.49
C GLY A 86 -17.91 -8.56 12.53
N LEU A 87 -17.58 -8.39 13.81
CA LEU A 87 -18.55 -8.43 14.89
C LEU A 87 -19.43 -7.18 14.85
N GLN A 88 -20.74 -7.36 15.01
CA GLN A 88 -21.71 -6.25 15.07
C GLN A 88 -21.88 -5.70 16.49
N SER A 89 -21.34 -6.42 17.48
CA SER A 89 -21.49 -6.16 18.90
C SER A 89 -20.32 -6.82 19.65
N PRO A 90 -19.96 -6.36 20.86
CA PRO A 90 -18.93 -6.99 21.70
C PRO A 90 -19.33 -8.36 22.29
N VAL A 91 -20.47 -8.91 21.86
CA VAL A 91 -20.93 -10.24 22.27
C VAL A 91 -20.14 -11.29 21.48
N ILE A 92 -19.50 -12.19 22.22
CA ILE A 92 -18.70 -13.30 21.69
C ILE A 92 -19.17 -14.61 22.30
N GLU A 93 -19.04 -15.70 21.55
CA GLU A 93 -19.45 -17.03 22.00
C GLU A 93 -18.24 -17.91 22.33
N ALA A 94 -18.38 -18.76 23.35
CA ALA A 94 -17.33 -19.71 23.69
C ALA A 94 -17.08 -20.69 22.52
N GLY A 95 -15.82 -20.90 22.18
CA GLY A 95 -15.38 -21.67 21.01
C GLY A 95 -15.22 -20.84 19.73
N GLU A 96 -15.63 -19.57 19.74
CA GLU A 96 -15.40 -18.66 18.63
C GLU A 96 -13.90 -18.37 18.46
N THR A 97 -13.47 -18.24 17.21
CA THR A 97 -12.08 -17.96 16.87
C THR A 97 -11.94 -16.50 16.51
N LEU A 98 -11.35 -15.71 17.41
CA LEU A 98 -11.14 -14.28 17.25
C LEU A 98 -9.74 -13.98 16.75
N ARG A 99 -9.66 -13.17 15.70
CA ARG A 99 -8.43 -12.58 15.22
C ARG A 99 -8.14 -11.29 15.98
N LEU A 100 -6.93 -11.13 16.44
CA LEU A 100 -6.48 -10.02 17.24
C LEU A 100 -5.53 -9.14 16.41
N PRO A 101 -5.62 -7.81 16.51
CA PRO A 101 -4.63 -6.91 15.93
C PRO A 101 -3.25 -7.14 16.57
N ALA A 102 -2.18 -6.60 15.99
CA ALA A 102 -0.88 -6.60 16.67
C ALA A 102 -0.78 -5.47 17.70
#